data_AF-A0A960BQB5-F1
#
_entry.id   AF-A0A960BQB5-F1
#
_cell.length_a   1.000
_cell.length_b   1.000
_cell.length_c   1.000
_cell.angle_alpha   90.00
_cell.angle_beta   90.00
_cell.angle_gamma   90.00
#
_symmetry.space_group_name_H-M   'P 1'
#
loop_
_entity.id
_entity.type
_entity.pdbx_description
1 polymer ?
#
loop_
_entity_poly.entity_id
_entity_poly.type
_entity_poly.pdbx_seq_one_letter_code
_entity_poly.pdbx_strand_id
1 'polypeptide(L)' 'DGRLVHFLDTDDLARPGDLVTSQVTYAAPHHLVADAGVPTVERTRAGDLHEAAAAADTAGVMLGLPSVRAT' A
#
# COMPACT_ATOMS: atom_id res chain seq x y z
N ASP A 1 -19.46 -10.94 -2.47
CA ASP A 1 -19.16 -10.48 -1.11
C ASP A 1 -18.75 -9.01 -1.10
N GLY A 2 -17.71 -8.58 -1.82
CA GLY A 2 -17.38 -7.16 -1.98
C GLY A 2 -16.87 -6.44 -0.72
N ARG A 3 -16.84 -7.15 0.42
CA ARG A 3 -16.21 -6.71 1.66
C ARG A 3 -14.71 -6.57 1.49
N LEU A 4 -14.13 -5.55 2.11
CA LEU A 4 -12.68 -5.37 2.19
C LEU A 4 -12.09 -6.23 3.32
N VAL A 5 -10.82 -6.60 3.17
CA VAL A 5 -10.08 -7.39 4.16
C VAL A 5 -9.03 -6.51 4.81
N HIS A 6 -9.06 -6.43 6.14
CA HIS A 6 -7.99 -5.85 6.94
C HIS A 6 -7.01 -6.96 7.30
N PHE A 7 -5.76 -6.85 6.88
CA PHE A 7 -4.71 -7.79 7.24
C PHE A 7 -3.55 -7.04 7.89
N LEU A 8 -2.74 -7.75 8.68
CA LEU A 8 -1.54 -7.20 9.27
C LEU A 8 -0.38 -7.31 8.28
N ASP A 9 0.31 -6.19 8.04
CA ASP A 9 1.56 -6.12 7.28
C ASP A 9 2.63 -5.43 8.14
N THR A 10 3.21 -6.17 9.09
CA THR A 10 4.09 -5.59 10.11
C THR A 10 5.42 -5.08 9.59
N ASP A 11 5.87 -5.60 8.45
CA ASP A 11 7.18 -5.30 7.86
C ASP A 11 7.05 -4.50 6.55
N ASP A 12 5.87 -3.90 6.29
CA ASP A 12 5.53 -3.16 5.06
C ASP A 12 5.93 -3.93 3.78
N LEU A 13 5.68 -5.24 3.75
CA LEU A 13 6.13 -6.12 2.67
C LEU A 13 5.27 -5.96 1.42
N ALA A 14 3.98 -5.68 1.57
CA ALA A 14 3.03 -5.64 0.47
C ALA A 14 2.96 -4.26 -0.18
N ARG A 15 3.35 -4.17 -1.45
CA ARG A 15 3.17 -2.93 -2.24
C ARG A 15 1.75 -2.90 -2.81
N PRO A 16 1.19 -1.70 -3.06
CA PRO A 16 -0.04 -1.57 -3.83
C PRO A 16 0.05 -2.31 -5.17
N GLY A 17 -0.81 -3.32 -5.35
CA GLY A 17 -0.84 -4.16 -6.55
C GLY A 17 -0.21 -5.54 -6.39
N ASP A 18 0.54 -5.81 -5.32
CA ASP A 18 1.02 -7.17 -5.01
C ASP A 18 -0.13 -8.11 -4.61
N LEU A 19 0.07 -9.42 -4.77
CA LEU A 19 -0.89 -10.44 -4.35
C LEU A 19 -0.58 -10.88 -2.93
N VAL A 20 -1.59 -10.88 -2.06
CA VAL A 20 -1.44 -11.21 -0.63
C VAL A 20 -2.29 -12.43 -0.30
N THR A 21 -1.66 -13.45 0.29
CA THR A 21 -2.35 -14.61 0.87
C THR A 21 -2.32 -14.51 2.39
N SER A 22 -3.50 -14.49 3.01
CA SER A 22 -3.66 -14.47 4.47
C SER A 22 -4.90 -15.26 4.90
N GLN A 23 -4.97 -15.61 6.18
CA GLN A 23 -6.10 -16.33 6.78
C GLN A 23 -7.08 -15.36 7.41
N VAL A 24 -8.35 -15.40 6.97
CA VAL A 24 -9.44 -14.66 7.61
C VAL A 24 -9.73 -15.28 8.98
N THR A 25 -9.63 -14.46 10.02
CA THR A 25 -9.86 -14.83 11.44
C THR A 25 -11.24 -14.39 11.92
N TYR A 26 -11.78 -13.32 11.35
CA TYR A 26 -13.09 -12.79 11.72
C TYR A 26 -13.82 -12.19 10.53
N ALA A 27 -15.15 -12.32 10.54
CA ALA A 27 -16.03 -11.85 9.48
C ALA A 27 -17.15 -10.97 10.05
N ALA A 28 -17.07 -9.66 9.82
CA ALA A 28 -18.11 -8.68 10.14
C ALA A 28 -19.09 -8.50 8.96
N PRO A 29 -20.28 -7.89 9.15
CA PRO A 29 -21.21 -7.65 8.04
C PRO A 29 -20.64 -6.85 6.86
N HIS A 30 -19.62 -6.01 7.07
CA HIS A 30 -19.09 -5.09 6.05
C HIS A 30 -17.60 -5.21 5.78
N HIS A 31 -16.86 -5.99 6.58
CA HIS A 31 -15.42 -6.20 6.39
C HIS A 31 -15.01 -7.58 6.92
N LEU A 32 -13.82 -8.01 6.52
CA LEU A 32 -13.15 -9.20 7.02
C LEU A 32 -11.85 -8.79 7.71
N VAL A 33 -11.40 -9.60 8.67
CA VAL A 33 -10.13 -9.42 9.37
C VAL A 33 -9.28 -10.67 9.17
N ALA A 34 -7.98 -10.47 8.91
CA ALA A 34 -7.00 -11.51 8.65
C ALA A 34 -5.68 -11.18 9.37
N ASP A 35 -5.67 -11.36 10.69
CA ASP A 35 -4.62 -10.93 11.62
C ASP A 35 -3.84 -12.10 12.27
N ALA A 36 -3.94 -13.31 11.70
CA ALA A 36 -3.32 -14.52 12.26
C ALA A 36 -1.78 -14.56 12.20
N GLY A 37 -1.13 -13.61 11.54
CA GLY A 37 0.33 -13.56 11.40
C GLY A 37 0.80 -12.87 10.13
N VAL A 38 2.06 -13.14 9.77
CA VAL A 38 2.72 -12.57 8.58
C VAL A 38 2.11 -13.18 7.32
N PRO A 39 1.61 -12.36 6.37
CA PRO A 39 1.04 -12.86 5.13
C PRO A 39 2.13 -13.28 4.15
N THR A 40 1.77 -14.13 3.18
CA THR A 40 2.62 -14.40 2.02
C THR A 40 2.33 -13.37 0.95
N VAL A 41 3.37 -12.69 0.47
CA VAL A 41 3.28 -11.68 -0.59
C VAL A 41 3.95 -12.20 -1.86
N GLU A 42 3.21 -12.20 -2.97
CA GLU A 42 3.72 -12.47 -4.31
C GLU A 42 3.84 -11.15 -5.07
N ARG A 43 5.04 -10.90 -5.60
CA ARG A 43 5.36 -9.68 -6.36
C ARG A 43 4.64 -9.69 -7.70
N THR A 44 4.07 -8.56 -8.08
CA THR A 44 3.41 -8.41 -9.38
C THR A 44 3.96 -7.24 -10.17
N ARG A 45 3.71 -7.27 -11.48
CA ARG A 45 3.98 -6.14 -12.38
C ARG A 45 3.29 -4.85 -11.91
N ALA A 46 2.10 -4.93 -11.32
CA ALA A 46 1.40 -3.75 -10.81
C ALA A 46 2.11 -3.14 -9.61
N GLY A 47 2.60 -3.99 -8.69
CA GLY A 47 3.43 -3.56 -7.56
C GLY A 47 4.74 -2.92 -8.02
N ASP A 48 5.40 -3.50 -9.03
CA ASP A 48 6.64 -2.94 -9.59
C ASP A 48 6.40 -1.57 -10.25
N LEU A 49 5.29 -1.40 -10.96
CA LEU A 49 4.91 -0.11 -11.54
C LEU A 49 4.60 0.93 -10.47
N HIS A 50 3.95 0.55 -9.37
CA HIS A 50 3.70 1.44 -8.25
C HIS A 50 5.01 1.93 -7.62
N GLU A 51 5.94 1.02 -7.35
CA GLU A 51 7.25 1.36 -6.79
C GLU A 51 8.06 2.26 -7.72
N ALA A 52 8.10 1.95 -9.02
CA ALA A 52 8.76 2.79 -10.02
C ALA A 52 8.14 4.20 -10.10
N ALA A 53 6.82 4.31 -9.99
CA ALA A 53 6.13 5.60 -9.98
C ALA A 53 6.42 6.41 -8.70
N ALA A 54 6.50 5.75 -7.54
CA ALA A 54 6.86 6.40 -6.28
C ALA A 54 8.30 6.93 -6.27
N ALA A 55 9.21 6.24 -6.96
CA ALA A 55 10.61 6.65 -7.11
C ALA A 55 10.83 7.76 -8.15
N ALA A 56 9.84 8.05 -9.01
CA ALA A 56 9.95 9.06 -10.04
C ALA A 56 9.81 10.47 -9.45
N ASP A 57 10.84 11.30 -9.61
CA ASP A 57 10.74 12.73 -9.32
C ASP A 57 9.82 13.37 -10.37
N THR A 58 8.65 13.80 -9.92
CA THR A 58 7.69 14.47 -10.80
C THR A 58 8.07 15.93 -10.90
N ALA A 59 8.26 16.42 -12.13
CA ALA A 59 8.52 17.83 -12.38
C ALA A 59 7.37 18.67 -11.79
N GLY A 60 7.64 19.31 -10.66
CA GLY A 60 6.68 20.17 -9.99
C GLY A 60 6.27 21.34 -10.88
N VAL A 61 5.01 21.75 -10.79
CA VAL A 61 4.55 23.00 -11.40
C VAL A 61 4.79 24.16 -10.44
N MET A 62 5.33 25.27 -10.96
CA MET A 62 5.60 26.45 -10.14
C MET A 62 4.30 27.09 -9.65
N LEU A 63 4.08 27.06 -8.34
CA LEU A 63 2.92 27.66 -7.66
C LEU A 63 3.07 29.17 -7.37
N GLY A 64 4.20 29.76 -7.71
CA GLY A 64 4.48 31.19 -7.46
C GLY A 64 4.60 31.56 -5.98
N LEU A 65 4.78 30.57 -5.09
CA LEU A 65 4.96 30.80 -3.66
C LEU A 65 6.33 31.44 -3.38
N PRO A 66 6.41 32.45 -2.49
CA PRO A 66 7.68 33.04 -2.09
C PRO A 66 8.57 31.98 -1.40
N SER A 67 9.85 31.94 -1.76
CA SER A 67 10.81 30.98 -1.19
C SER A 67 11.13 31.34 0.26
N VAL A 68 11.03 30.37 1.18
CA VAL A 68 11.58 30.51 2.53
C VAL A 68 13.09 30.40 2.47
N ARG A 69 13.81 31.38 3.05
CA ARG A 69 15.27 31.32 3.17
C ARG A 69 15.61 30.49 4.41
N ALA A 70 16.24 29.33 4.23
CA ALA A 70 16.85 28.61 5.34
C ALA A 70 18.14 29.33 5.76
N THR A 71 18.24 29.66 7.05
CA THR A 71 19.43 30.16 7.74
C THR A 71 20.25 29.02 8.31
#